data_AF-A0A1W9WYV5-F1
#
_entry.id   AF-A0A1W9WYV5-F1
#
_cell.length_a   1.000
_cell.length_b   1.000
_cell.length_c   1.000
_cell.angle_alpha   90.00
_cell.angle_beta   90.00
_cell.angle_gamma   90.00
#
_symmetry.space_group_name_H-M   'P 1'
#
loop_
_entity.id
_entity.type
_entity.pdbx_description
1 polymer ?
#
loop_
_entity_poly.entity_id
_entity_poly.type
_entity_poly.pdbx_seq_one_letter_code
_entity_poly.pdbx_strand_id
1 'polypeptide(L)'
;MLQTLDSESQLNYMQRFKQASFLPPDADKTHLRGFIDVYKANCRMDYRPKDSKPTRMILFKASEVIEEYKNEDWYKRSAEPTWGWSQYAEDLVDILMVPGDHFTMMNQPNVQVLTDKLRACLDKVISRSELLRFSQRGKG
;
A
#
# COMPACT_ATOMS: atom_id res chain seq x y z
N MET A 1 -9.95 -6.01 26.68
CA MET A 1 -11.43 -6.07 26.67
C MET A 1 -11.97 -6.84 25.46
N LEU A 2 -11.53 -6.58 24.21
CA LEU A 2 -11.94 -7.37 23.03
C LEU A 2 -11.37 -8.80 23.00
N GLN A 3 -10.10 -8.97 23.39
CA GLN A 3 -9.41 -10.27 23.35
C GLN A 3 -9.94 -11.30 24.36
N THR A 4 -10.72 -10.85 25.35
CA THR A 4 -11.31 -11.70 26.40
C THR A 4 -12.71 -12.20 26.05
N LEU A 5 -13.27 -11.77 24.92
CA LEU A 5 -14.58 -12.18 24.42
C LEU A 5 -14.45 -13.39 23.50
N ASP A 6 -15.47 -14.26 23.48
CA ASP A 6 -15.58 -15.31 22.46
C ASP A 6 -15.79 -14.68 21.06
N SER A 7 -15.60 -15.48 20.00
CA SER A 7 -15.64 -14.98 18.62
C SER A 7 -16.99 -14.38 18.21
N GLU A 8 -18.11 -14.85 18.76
CA GLU A 8 -19.42 -14.28 18.46
C GLU A 8 -19.59 -12.94 19.17
N SER A 9 -19.19 -12.86 20.44
CA SER A 9 -19.19 -11.62 21.22
C SER A 9 -18.26 -10.55 20.64
N GLN A 10 -17.10 -10.93 20.11
CA GLN A 10 -16.20 -10.03 19.37
C GLN A 10 -16.88 -9.46 18.12
N LEU A 11 -17.55 -10.32 17.32
CA LEU A 11 -18.27 -9.91 16.12
C LEU A 11 -19.40 -8.93 16.47
N ASN A 12 -20.18 -9.24 17.52
CA ASN A 12 -21.27 -8.40 18.01
C ASN A 12 -20.77 -7.04 18.49
N TYR A 13 -19.64 -7.00 19.20
CA TYR A 13 -19.00 -5.75 19.61
C TYR A 13 -18.57 -4.93 18.39
N MET A 14 -17.95 -5.57 17.39
CA MET A 14 -17.46 -4.91 16.19
C MET A 14 -18.56 -4.34 15.30
N GLN A 15 -19.79 -4.86 15.36
CA GLN A 15 -20.93 -4.25 14.64
C GLN A 15 -21.19 -2.79 15.07
N ARG A 16 -20.74 -2.36 16.25
CA ARG A 16 -20.85 -0.97 16.70
C ARG A 16 -20.03 -0.01 15.81
N PHE A 17 -19.00 -0.50 15.12
CA PHE A 17 -18.20 0.30 14.17
C PHE A 17 -18.89 0.57 12.82
N LYS A 18 -20.11 0.07 12.60
CA LYS A 18 -20.95 0.51 11.46
C LYS A 18 -21.15 2.03 11.44
N GLN A 19 -21.14 2.67 12.61
CA GLN A 19 -21.27 4.11 12.75
C GLN A 19 -20.06 4.91 12.22
N ALA A 20 -18.92 4.24 11.98
CA ALA A 20 -17.70 4.86 11.47
C ALA A 20 -17.58 4.77 9.93
N SER A 21 -18.66 4.47 9.21
CA SER A 21 -18.68 4.26 7.74
C SER A 21 -17.71 3.18 7.24
N PHE A 22 -17.22 2.32 8.14
CA PHE A 22 -16.29 1.25 7.81
C PHE A 22 -16.96 0.11 7.02
N LEU A 23 -18.26 -0.08 7.23
CA LEU A 23 -19.07 -1.05 6.51
C LEU A 23 -20.21 -0.32 5.78
N PRO A 24 -20.71 -0.89 4.66
CA PRO A 24 -21.94 -0.43 4.04
C PRO A 24 -23.10 -0.34 5.05
N PRO A 25 -24.03 0.61 4.91
CA PRO A 25 -25.16 0.79 5.84
C PRO A 25 -26.03 -0.46 6.01
N ASP A 26 -26.15 -1.26 4.96
CA ASP A 26 -26.90 -2.51 4.86
C ASP A 26 -26.08 -3.77 5.24
N ALA A 27 -24.78 -3.61 5.53
CA ALA A 27 -23.92 -4.72 5.91
C ALA A 27 -24.44 -5.40 7.19
N ASP A 28 -24.50 -6.72 7.21
CA ASP A 28 -24.91 -7.52 8.37
C ASP A 28 -23.71 -8.19 9.07
N LYS A 29 -23.97 -9.13 9.99
CA LYS A 29 -22.91 -9.92 10.67
C LYS A 29 -22.10 -10.76 9.68
N THR A 30 -22.74 -11.25 8.63
CA THR A 30 -22.14 -12.10 7.60
C THR A 30 -21.08 -11.34 6.82
N HIS A 31 -21.38 -10.08 6.44
CA HIS A 31 -20.43 -9.21 5.77
C HIS A 31 -19.19 -8.93 6.62
N LEU A 32 -19.39 -8.62 7.91
CA LEU A 32 -18.28 -8.39 8.85
C LEU A 32 -17.43 -9.65 9.03
N ARG A 33 -18.08 -10.83 9.12
CA ARG A 33 -17.37 -12.12 9.19
C ARG A 33 -16.52 -12.33 7.95
N GLY A 34 -17.09 -12.16 6.76
CA GLY A 34 -16.37 -12.29 5.49
C GLY A 34 -15.18 -11.35 5.39
N PHE A 35 -15.33 -10.09 5.81
CA PHE A 35 -14.22 -9.13 5.87
C PHE A 35 -13.08 -9.62 6.78
N ILE A 36 -13.41 -10.08 7.99
CA ILE A 36 -12.43 -10.60 8.95
C ILE A 36 -11.73 -11.84 8.39
N ASP A 37 -12.46 -12.73 7.71
CA ASP A 37 -11.91 -13.96 7.15
C ASP A 37 -10.93 -13.67 6.00
N VAL A 38 -11.26 -12.71 5.12
CA VAL A 38 -10.34 -12.23 4.07
C VAL A 38 -9.10 -11.58 4.69
N TYR A 39 -9.26 -10.71 5.69
CA TYR A 39 -8.13 -10.09 6.38
C TYR A 39 -7.20 -11.15 6.99
N LYS A 40 -7.75 -12.14 7.69
CA LYS A 40 -6.97 -13.25 8.28
C LYS A 40 -6.27 -14.09 7.21
N ALA A 41 -6.92 -14.35 6.08
CA ALA A 41 -6.32 -15.06 4.96
C ALA A 41 -5.12 -14.29 4.40
N ASN A 42 -5.26 -12.97 4.20
CA ASN A 42 -4.17 -12.11 3.73
C ASN A 42 -2.99 -12.08 4.71
N CYS A 43 -3.25 -11.97 6.03
CA CYS A 43 -2.18 -11.97 7.05
C CYS A 43 -1.42 -13.31 7.16
N ARG A 44 -2.04 -14.42 6.73
CA ARG A 44 -1.44 -15.77 6.78
C ARG A 44 -0.78 -16.18 5.46
N MET A 45 -0.85 -15.34 4.44
CA MET A 45 -0.31 -15.65 3.13
C MET A 45 1.22 -15.73 3.19
N ASP A 46 1.78 -16.91 2.89
CA ASP A 46 3.22 -17.07 2.65
C ASP A 46 3.51 -16.79 1.17
N TYR A 47 3.56 -15.50 0.82
CA TYR A 47 3.85 -15.07 -0.53
C TYR A 47 5.34 -14.81 -0.74
N ARG A 48 5.96 -15.61 -1.59
CA ARG A 48 7.35 -15.45 -2.03
C ARG A 48 7.38 -15.49 -3.55
N PRO A 49 7.60 -14.33 -4.23
CA PRO A 49 7.71 -14.29 -5.68
C PRO A 49 8.75 -15.30 -6.18
N LYS A 50 8.35 -16.19 -7.09
CA LYS A 50 9.26 -17.06 -7.84
C LYS A 50 9.49 -16.45 -9.21
N ASP A 51 10.71 -16.52 -9.72
CA ASP A 51 11.08 -16.07 -11.06
C ASP A 51 10.72 -14.59 -11.36
N SER A 52 10.80 -13.73 -10.34
CA SER A 52 10.56 -12.29 -10.50
C SER A 52 11.59 -11.69 -11.45
N LYS A 53 11.13 -11.10 -12.54
CA LYS A 53 12.00 -10.33 -13.44
C LYS A 53 12.34 -8.98 -12.79
N PRO A 54 13.63 -8.59 -12.74
CA PRO A 54 13.99 -7.24 -12.31
C PRO A 54 13.18 -6.20 -13.08
N THR A 55 12.55 -5.28 -12.36
CA THR A 55 11.63 -4.30 -12.94
C THR A 55 11.93 -2.91 -12.39
N ARG A 56 11.75 -1.86 -13.18
CA ARG A 56 11.86 -0.47 -12.69
C ARG A 56 10.74 -0.16 -11.72
N MET A 57 11.08 0.39 -10.55
CA MET A 57 10.12 0.61 -9.48
C MET A 57 10.25 2.01 -8.89
N ILE A 58 9.11 2.57 -8.56
CA ILE A 58 8.98 3.80 -7.79
C ILE A 58 8.20 3.46 -6.53
N LEU A 59 8.76 3.76 -5.37
CA LEU A 59 8.13 3.58 -4.08
C LEU A 59 7.59 4.91 -3.56
N PHE A 60 6.27 5.06 -3.52
CA PHE A 60 5.62 6.14 -2.77
C PHE A 60 5.62 5.78 -1.29
N LYS A 61 6.35 6.53 -0.47
CA LYS A 61 6.60 6.20 0.94
C LYS A 61 6.03 7.28 1.85
N ALA A 62 5.22 6.89 2.83
CA ALA A 62 4.75 7.79 3.88
C ALA A 62 5.93 8.45 4.61
N SER A 63 5.85 9.76 4.88
CA SER A 63 6.87 10.49 5.64
C SER A 63 6.71 10.38 7.14
N GLU A 64 5.52 10.00 7.60
CA GLU A 64 5.22 9.83 9.01
C GLU A 64 4.95 8.35 9.32
N VAL A 65 5.09 8.00 10.59
CA VAL A 65 4.86 6.64 11.09
C VAL A 65 3.98 6.75 12.32
N ILE A 66 3.01 5.85 12.44
CA ILE A 66 2.19 5.73 13.64
C ILE A 66 3.07 5.17 14.75
N GLU A 67 3.29 5.95 15.81
CA GLU A 67 4.23 5.62 16.88
C GLU A 67 3.89 4.28 17.55
N GLU A 68 2.60 3.99 17.73
CA GLU A 68 2.09 2.74 18.31
C GLU A 68 2.49 1.49 17.52
N TYR A 69 2.85 1.64 16.24
CA TYR A 69 3.27 0.53 15.38
C TYR A 69 4.79 0.34 15.35
N LYS A 70 5.55 1.17 16.06
CA LYS A 70 7.00 0.99 16.17
C LYS A 70 7.35 -0.10 17.17
N ASN A 71 7.56 -1.31 16.66
CA ASN A 71 8.09 -2.45 17.39
C ASN A 71 9.45 -2.89 16.82
N GLU A 72 10.07 -3.91 17.41
CA GLU A 72 11.37 -4.43 16.95
C GLU A 72 11.39 -4.81 15.46
N ASP A 73 10.31 -5.44 14.98
CA ASP A 73 10.19 -5.83 13.58
C ASP A 73 10.11 -4.62 12.66
N TRP A 74 9.45 -3.55 13.10
CA TRP A 74 9.45 -2.30 12.36
C TRP A 74 10.85 -1.70 12.25
N TYR A 75 11.62 -1.65 13.33
CA TYR A 75 13.01 -1.14 13.28
C TYR A 75 13.89 -1.99 12.36
N LYS A 76 13.76 -3.31 12.39
CA LYS A 76 14.48 -4.21 11.47
C LYS A 76 14.14 -3.92 10.01
N ARG A 77 12.86 -3.74 9.68
CA ARG A 77 12.39 -3.51 8.31
C ARG A 77 12.68 -2.11 7.80
N SER A 78 12.63 -1.12 8.68
CA SER A 78 12.86 0.29 8.34
C SER A 78 14.34 0.64 8.16
N ALA A 79 15.26 -0.22 8.63
CA ALA A 79 16.69 -0.10 8.38
C ALA A 79 17.04 -0.14 6.88
N GLU A 80 16.22 -0.82 6.07
CA GLU A 80 16.35 -0.80 4.61
C GLU A 80 15.35 0.24 4.03
N PRO A 81 15.83 1.32 3.37
CA PRO A 81 14.98 2.43 2.95
C PRO A 81 13.89 2.06 1.94
N THR A 82 14.12 1.05 1.11
CA THR A 82 13.20 0.56 0.07
C THR A 82 12.22 -0.49 0.61
N TRP A 83 12.21 -0.77 1.92
CA TRP A 83 11.40 -1.83 2.53
C TRP A 83 11.57 -3.21 1.87
N GLY A 84 12.78 -3.49 1.38
CA GLY A 84 13.13 -4.75 0.72
C GLY A 84 12.77 -4.82 -0.76
N TRP A 85 12.26 -3.75 -1.38
CA TRP A 85 11.98 -3.72 -2.82
C TRP A 85 13.24 -3.73 -3.69
N SER A 86 14.39 -3.30 -3.15
CA SER A 86 15.69 -3.27 -3.84
C SER A 86 16.09 -4.62 -4.45
N GLN A 87 15.73 -5.75 -3.85
CA GLN A 87 16.06 -7.08 -4.37
C GLN A 87 15.30 -7.46 -5.66
N TYR A 88 14.23 -6.75 -5.99
CA TYR A 88 13.38 -7.00 -7.15
C TYR A 88 13.52 -5.94 -8.24
N ALA A 89 14.32 -4.90 -7.99
CA ALA A 89 14.44 -3.76 -8.87
C ALA A 89 15.47 -4.02 -9.98
N GLU A 90 15.19 -3.53 -11.20
CA GLU A 90 16.16 -3.54 -12.32
C GLU A 90 17.35 -2.61 -12.03
N ASP A 91 17.05 -1.45 -11.44
CA ASP A 91 17.98 -0.38 -11.07
C ASP A 91 17.69 0.04 -9.61
N LEU A 92 18.17 1.22 -9.18
CA LEU A 92 17.77 1.80 -7.90
C LEU A 92 16.25 2.01 -7.83
N VAL A 93 15.66 1.77 -6.66
CA VAL A 93 14.26 2.11 -6.38
C VAL A 93 14.16 3.62 -6.14
N ASP A 94 13.39 4.31 -6.99
CA ASP A 94 13.10 5.72 -6.79
C ASP A 94 12.11 5.89 -5.63
N ILE A 95 12.54 6.52 -4.54
CA ILE A 95 11.68 6.77 -3.37
C ILE A 95 11.08 8.16 -3.45
N LEU A 96 9.75 8.25 -3.44
CA LEU A 96 9.00 9.49 -3.44
C LEU A 96 8.20 9.62 -2.13
N MET A 97 8.66 10.50 -1.23
CA MET A 97 8.01 10.71 0.07
C MET A 97 6.63 11.37 -0.08
N VAL A 98 5.61 10.91 0.64
CA VAL A 98 4.27 11.50 0.67
C VAL A 98 3.95 11.91 2.11
N PRO A 99 3.44 13.13 2.36
CA PRO A 99 3.02 13.58 3.68
C PRO A 99 2.01 12.64 4.36
N GLY A 100 2.00 12.61 5.69
CA GLY A 100 1.18 11.68 6.46
C GLY A 100 1.79 10.30 6.65
N ASP A 101 1.05 9.47 7.38
CA ASP A 101 1.34 8.06 7.66
C ASP A 101 0.76 7.13 6.57
N HIS A 102 0.89 5.82 6.77
CA HIS A 102 0.44 4.80 5.83
C HIS A 102 -1.04 4.93 5.42
N PHE A 103 -1.91 5.41 6.31
CA PHE A 103 -3.33 5.65 6.03
C PHE A 103 -3.56 7.08 5.56
N THR A 104 -3.01 8.06 6.26
CA THR A 104 -3.32 9.48 5.98
C THR A 104 -2.67 9.99 4.69
N MET A 105 -1.65 9.31 4.16
CA MET A 105 -1.07 9.64 2.84
C MET A 105 -2.06 9.44 1.67
N MET A 106 -3.10 8.62 1.87
CA MET A 106 -4.15 8.34 0.88
C MET A 106 -5.37 9.26 1.02
N ASN A 107 -5.39 10.14 2.01
CA ASN A 107 -6.51 11.03 2.31
C ASN A 107 -6.14 12.50 2.02
N GLN A 108 -7.16 13.34 1.86
CA GLN A 108 -6.94 14.79 1.77
C GLN A 108 -6.36 15.33 3.09
N PRO A 109 -5.42 16.29 3.04
CA PRO A 109 -4.86 16.92 1.83
C PRO A 109 -3.70 16.13 1.18
N ASN A 110 -3.12 15.17 1.89
CA ASN A 110 -1.86 14.51 1.52
C ASN A 110 -1.91 13.77 0.18
N VAL A 111 -3.06 13.19 -0.17
CA VAL A 111 -3.27 12.47 -1.43
C VAL A 111 -2.99 13.36 -2.65
N GLN A 112 -3.14 14.69 -2.54
CA GLN A 112 -2.82 15.60 -3.63
C GLN A 112 -1.34 15.49 -4.04
N VAL A 113 -0.43 15.46 -3.05
CA VAL A 113 1.01 15.30 -3.28
C VAL A 113 1.33 13.96 -3.94
N LEU A 114 0.65 12.88 -3.52
CA LEU A 114 0.78 11.58 -4.15
C LEU A 114 0.37 11.64 -5.63
N THR A 115 -0.80 12.24 -5.92
CA THR A 115 -1.31 12.32 -7.30
C THR A 115 -0.42 13.17 -8.21
N ASP A 116 0.13 14.28 -7.73
CA ASP A 116 0.99 15.14 -8.54
C ASP A 116 2.32 14.46 -8.87
N LYS A 117 2.89 13.74 -7.90
CA LYS A 117 4.09 12.93 -8.12
C LYS A 117 3.83 11.78 -9.08
N LEU A 118 2.70 11.06 -8.92
CA LEU A 118 2.30 9.99 -9.83
C LEU A 118 2.12 10.51 -11.27
N ARG A 119 1.45 11.66 -11.44
CA ARG A 119 1.28 12.29 -12.75
C ARG A 119 2.62 12.59 -13.40
N ALA A 120 3.55 13.21 -12.68
CA ALA A 120 4.89 13.49 -13.18
C ALA A 120 5.67 12.22 -13.57
N CYS A 121 5.50 11.11 -12.84
CA CYS A 121 6.09 9.83 -13.22
C CYS A 121 5.50 9.29 -14.52
N LEU A 122 4.18 9.33 -14.68
CA LEU A 122 3.49 8.86 -15.89
C LEU A 122 3.85 9.71 -17.10
N ASP A 123 3.89 11.04 -16.96
CA ASP A 123 4.24 11.97 -18.04
C ASP A 123 5.66 11.70 -18.59
N LYS A 124 6.62 11.39 -17.71
CA LYS A 124 7.98 10.99 -18.09
C LYS A 124 7.99 9.71 -18.92
N VAL A 125 7.21 8.71 -18.52
CA VAL A 125 7.12 7.42 -19.23
C VAL A 125 6.48 7.60 -20.60
N ILE A 126 5.38 8.36 -20.66
CA ILE A 126 4.66 8.64 -21.91
C ILE A 126 5.58 9.38 -22.89
N SER A 127 6.20 10.47 -22.46
CA SER A 127 7.12 11.28 -23.28
C SER A 127 8.31 10.46 -23.80
N ARG A 128 8.89 9.59 -22.95
CA ARG A 128 9.97 8.69 -23.36
C ARG A 128 9.51 7.68 -24.42
N SER A 129 8.30 7.16 -24.30
CA SER A 129 7.72 6.21 -25.26
C SER A 129 7.49 6.84 -26.64
N GLU A 130 7.16 8.14 -26.68
CA GLU A 130 6.94 8.88 -27.92
C GLU A 130 8.27 9.17 -28.62
N LEU A 131 9.27 9.65 -27.88
CA LEU A 131 10.62 9.89 -28.41
C LEU A 131 11.25 8.63 -29.04
N LEU A 132 11.08 7.47 -28.41
CA LEU A 132 11.58 6.19 -28.95
C LEU A 132 10.88 5.81 -30.26
N ARG A 133 9.58 6.09 -30.39
CA ARG A 133 8.82 5.84 -31.63
C ARG A 133 9.24 6.76 -32.77
N PHE A 134 9.56 8.02 -32.48
CA PHE A 134 10.07 8.96 -33.49
C PHE A 134 11.49 8.59 -33.98
N SER A 135 12.37 8.15 -33.09
CA SER A 135 13.73 7.72 -33.45
C SER A 135 13.76 6.50 -34.39
N GLN A 136 12.77 5.59 -34.28
CA GLN A 136 12.66 4.42 -35.15
C GLN A 136 12.10 4.71 -36.55
N ARG A 137 11.35 5.81 -36.75
CA ARG A 137 10.81 6.21 -38.06
C ARG A 137 11.81 6.92 -38.98
N GLY A 138 12.88 7.50 -38.43
CA GLY A 138 13.85 8.31 -39.19
C GLY A 138 15.03 7.53 -39.81
N LYS A 139 14.99 6.19 -39.82
CA LYS A 139 16.08 5.33 -40.35
C LYS A 139 15.69 4.54 -41.61
N GLY A 140 14.66 4.98 -42.34
CA GLY A 140 14.22 4.40 -43.62
C GLY A 140 14.75 5.17 -44.81
#